data_AF-A0A927FMU8-F1
#
_entry.id   AF-A0A927FMU8-F1
#
_cell.length_a   1.000
_cell.length_b   1.000
_cell.length_c   1.000
_cell.angle_alpha   90.00
_cell.angle_beta   90.00
_cell.angle_gamma   90.00
#
_symmetry.space_group_name_H-M   'P 1'
#
loop_
_entity.id
_entity.type
_entity.pdbx_description
1 polymer ?
#
loop_
_entity_poly.entity_id
_entity_poly.type
_entity_poly.pdbx_seq_one_letter_code
_entity_poly.pdbx_strand_id
1 'polypeptide(L)'
;MTAATLEAPVLRPAVLRPLVVREMRRYASRPLFLVGALLVVVSCLGGPDAVSSSLMNVVVPAAAIGLLGVVVMASLTRRSGQLRESAGVPPVPERAQTVALAWSAAVPFAVGLAWFAWASLTYHQQPPTAAGYPFGDAPTGWAPAVLFGCGAMSTLGGPLLGLLLGRWWPRRSVAIVVSVVLVAAAIVMQGLVAPLRGVRTFMPFTYWGGPFGVEGDDMRALMFPGSPQWWVVYLAGLCGLCVVGALWHDPGARSRRLRLVALSLVVLTVVACLLSALTGLDHTLVNPVPTR
;
A
#
# COMPACT_ATOMS: atom_id res chain seq x y z
N MET A 1 -9.90 -31.69 41.05
CA MET A 1 -9.73 -30.31 40.57
C MET A 1 -9.81 -30.33 39.05
N THR A 2 -11.00 -30.17 38.51
CA THR A 2 -11.29 -30.09 37.07
C THR A 2 -10.89 -28.70 36.59
N ALA A 3 -9.87 -28.62 35.74
CA ALA A 3 -9.48 -27.38 35.08
C ALA A 3 -10.65 -26.90 34.21
N ALA A 4 -11.34 -25.86 34.66
CA ALA A 4 -12.31 -25.15 33.85
C ALA A 4 -11.58 -24.65 32.60
N THR A 5 -11.83 -25.28 31.46
CA THR A 5 -11.51 -24.74 30.15
C THR A 5 -12.27 -23.44 30.01
N LEU A 6 -11.64 -22.33 30.38
CA LEU A 6 -12.08 -20.98 30.06
C LEU A 6 -12.13 -20.90 28.52
N GLU A 7 -13.31 -21.14 27.96
CA GLU A 7 -13.57 -20.90 26.55
C GLU A 7 -13.12 -19.48 26.22
N ALA A 8 -12.22 -19.35 25.24
CA ALA A 8 -11.76 -18.05 24.79
C ALA A 8 -12.98 -17.21 24.40
N PRO A 9 -13.15 -15.99 24.95
CA PRO A 9 -14.36 -15.20 24.73
C PRO A 9 -14.57 -14.97 23.23
N VAL A 10 -15.69 -15.49 22.72
CA VAL A 10 -16.11 -15.27 21.34
C VAL A 10 -16.26 -13.78 21.13
N LEU A 11 -15.58 -13.26 20.11
CA LEU A 11 -15.61 -11.86 19.68
C LEU A 11 -17.05 -11.47 19.34
N ARG A 12 -17.77 -10.83 20.27
CA ARG A 12 -19.17 -10.43 20.06
C ARG A 12 -19.22 -9.28 19.04
N PRO A 13 -19.97 -9.40 17.92
CA PRO A 13 -20.08 -8.35 16.90
C PRO A 13 -20.50 -6.98 17.47
N ALA A 14 -21.34 -6.98 18.51
CA ALA A 14 -21.84 -5.80 19.18
C ALA A 14 -20.73 -4.93 19.82
N VAL A 15 -19.60 -5.52 20.23
CA VAL A 15 -18.47 -4.79 20.83
C VAL A 15 -17.47 -4.34 19.76
N LEU A 16 -17.34 -5.10 18.66
CA LEU A 16 -16.36 -4.81 17.62
C LEU A 16 -16.73 -3.56 16.81
N ARG A 17 -18.00 -3.39 16.44
CA ARG A 17 -18.44 -2.26 15.62
C ARG A 17 -18.15 -0.89 16.27
N PRO A 18 -18.52 -0.63 17.54
CA PRO A 18 -18.16 0.61 18.21
C PRO A 18 -16.65 0.85 18.27
N LEU A 19 -15.87 -0.22 18.48
CA LEU A 19 -14.41 -0.13 18.54
C LEU A 19 -13.80 0.24 17.18
N VAL A 20 -14.27 -0.39 16.09
CA VAL A 20 -13.86 -0.07 14.71
C VAL A 20 -14.14 1.40 14.41
N VAL A 21 -15.36 1.86 14.67
CA VAL A 21 -15.75 3.27 14.43
C VAL A 21 -14.87 4.23 15.24
N ARG A 22 -14.57 3.89 16.50
CA ARG A 22 -13.69 4.67 17.35
C ARG A 22 -12.27 4.76 16.78
N GLU A 23 -11.66 3.65 16.37
CA GLU A 23 -10.31 3.65 15.81
C GLU A 23 -10.24 4.33 14.44
N MET A 24 -11.27 4.18 13.59
CA MET A 24 -11.40 4.92 12.33
C MET A 24 -11.42 6.44 12.58
N ARG A 25 -12.26 6.91 13.50
CA ARG A 25 -12.30 8.33 13.90
C ARG A 25 -10.96 8.78 14.45
N ARG A 26 -10.34 7.98 15.32
CA ARG A 26 -9.04 8.27 15.92
C ARG A 26 -7.93 8.35 14.88
N TYR A 27 -7.99 7.56 13.81
CA TYR A 27 -7.08 7.64 12.67
C TYR A 27 -7.35 8.91 11.85
N ALA A 28 -8.61 9.16 11.50
CA ALA A 28 -9.04 10.32 10.71
C ALA A 28 -8.68 11.65 11.36
N SER A 29 -8.69 11.73 12.69
CA SER A 29 -8.32 12.94 13.44
C SER A 29 -6.81 13.12 13.64
N ARG A 30 -5.94 12.30 13.02
CA ARG A 30 -4.48 12.44 13.19
C ARG A 30 -3.94 13.57 12.34
N PRO A 31 -3.19 14.53 12.92
CA PRO A 31 -2.62 15.65 12.15
C PRO A 31 -1.80 15.21 10.94
N LEU A 32 -0.96 14.18 11.09
CA LEU A 32 -0.16 13.65 9.97
C LEU A 32 -1.02 13.08 8.84
N PHE A 33 -2.14 12.42 9.17
CA PHE A 33 -3.07 11.94 8.16
C PHE A 33 -3.79 13.10 7.46
N LEU A 34 -4.24 14.11 8.20
CA LEU A 34 -4.90 15.29 7.64
C LEU A 34 -3.97 16.07 6.72
N VAL A 35 -2.69 16.24 7.09
CA VAL A 35 -1.66 16.85 6.23
C VAL A 35 -1.47 16.02 4.96
N GLY A 36 -1.36 14.68 5.09
CA GLY A 36 -1.24 13.78 3.94
C GLY A 36 -2.43 13.87 2.99
N ALA A 37 -3.66 13.86 3.54
CA ALA A 37 -4.88 13.99 2.76
C ALA A 37 -4.98 15.35 2.06
N LEU A 38 -4.61 16.43 2.75
CA LEU A 38 -4.56 17.77 2.16
C LEU A 38 -3.57 17.83 0.99
N LEU A 39 -2.37 17.26 1.14
CA LEU A 39 -1.39 17.21 0.05
C LEU A 39 -1.92 16.44 -1.16
N VAL A 40 -2.63 15.33 -0.94
CA VAL A 40 -3.29 14.60 -2.03
C VAL A 40 -4.34 15.47 -2.72
N VAL A 41 -5.21 16.15 -1.97
CA VAL A 41 -6.22 17.06 -2.55
C VAL A 41 -5.58 18.21 -3.33
N VAL A 42 -4.55 18.85 -2.78
CA VAL A 42 -3.82 19.94 -3.45
C VAL A 42 -3.16 19.44 -4.73
N SER A 43 -2.60 18.22 -4.75
CA SER A 43 -2.02 17.65 -5.96
C SER A 43 -3.03 17.46 -7.09
N CYS A 44 -4.32 17.28 -6.76
CA CYS A 44 -5.38 17.20 -7.77
C CYS A 44 -5.66 18.53 -8.47
N LEU A 45 -5.28 19.67 -7.87
CA LEU A 45 -5.48 21.00 -8.45
C LEU A 45 -4.56 21.29 -9.63
N GLY A 46 -3.38 20.64 -9.68
CA GLY A 46 -2.41 20.81 -10.77
C GLY A 46 -2.85 20.17 -12.09
N GLY A 47 -3.86 19.31 -12.08
CA GLY A 47 -4.26 18.52 -13.23
C GLY A 47 -3.19 17.48 -13.65
N PRO A 48 -3.47 16.68 -14.69
CA PRO A 48 -2.49 15.78 -15.27
C PRO A 48 -1.51 16.57 -16.14
N ASP A 49 -0.24 16.16 -16.17
CA ASP A 49 0.69 16.66 -17.18
C ASP A 49 0.39 15.98 -18.52
N ALA A 50 -0.37 16.66 -19.37
CA ALA A 50 -0.73 16.14 -20.70
C ALA A 50 0.49 15.98 -21.63
N VAL A 51 1.59 16.70 -21.37
CA VAL A 51 2.78 16.72 -22.22
C VAL A 51 3.69 15.54 -21.90
N SER A 52 4.09 15.38 -20.64
CA SER A 52 5.06 14.35 -20.26
C SER A 52 4.39 13.05 -19.76
N SER A 53 3.35 13.16 -18.92
CA SER A 53 2.66 11.98 -18.38
C SER A 53 1.41 12.30 -17.55
N SER A 54 0.30 11.64 -17.89
CA SER A 54 -0.93 11.67 -17.08
C SER A 54 -0.88 10.80 -15.82
N LEU A 55 0.20 10.03 -15.61
CA LEU A 55 0.32 9.05 -14.52
C LEU A 55 1.41 9.39 -13.49
N MET A 56 2.22 10.45 -13.66
CA MET A 56 3.34 10.74 -12.75
C MET A 56 2.91 11.23 -11.36
N ASN A 57 1.66 11.69 -11.21
CA ASN A 57 1.11 12.13 -9.90
C ASN A 57 0.85 10.96 -8.92
N VAL A 58 1.04 9.70 -9.34
CA VAL A 58 0.83 8.50 -8.50
C VAL A 58 1.68 8.45 -7.24
N VAL A 59 2.80 9.16 -7.20
CA VAL A 59 3.71 9.16 -6.04
C VAL A 59 3.13 9.90 -4.84
N VAL A 60 2.28 10.90 -5.07
CA VAL A 60 1.73 11.75 -4.02
C VAL A 60 0.90 10.94 -3.02
N PRO A 61 -0.13 10.16 -3.40
CA PRO A 61 -0.88 9.36 -2.44
C PRO A 61 -0.01 8.35 -1.69
N ALA A 62 0.95 7.71 -2.36
CA ALA A 62 1.86 6.76 -1.74
C ALA A 62 2.75 7.41 -0.67
N ALA A 63 3.35 8.55 -0.98
CA ALA A 63 4.23 9.26 -0.07
C ALA A 63 3.45 9.96 1.04
N ALA A 64 2.41 10.72 0.69
CA ALA A 64 1.68 11.58 1.61
C ALA A 64 0.75 10.79 2.53
N ILE A 65 0.12 9.71 2.06
CA ILE A 65 -0.81 8.91 2.87
C ILE A 65 -0.21 7.55 3.23
N GLY A 66 0.40 6.85 2.28
CA GLY A 66 1.01 5.55 2.53
C GLY A 66 2.12 5.61 3.58
N LEU A 67 3.21 6.35 3.31
CA LEU A 67 4.36 6.44 4.22
C LEU A 67 4.00 7.09 5.57
N LEU A 68 3.27 8.21 5.56
CA LEU A 68 2.79 8.82 6.81
C LEU A 68 1.86 7.88 7.58
N GLY A 69 1.07 7.08 6.85
CA GLY A 69 0.19 6.06 7.41
C GLY A 69 0.92 4.96 8.19
N VAL A 70 2.13 4.57 7.76
CA VAL A 70 3.01 3.66 8.53
C VAL A 70 3.24 4.24 9.94
N VAL A 71 3.63 5.51 10.01
CA VAL A 71 3.94 6.19 11.28
C VAL A 71 2.70 6.39 12.14
N VAL A 72 1.60 6.82 11.52
CA VAL A 72 0.31 7.03 12.20
C VAL A 72 -0.21 5.73 12.81
N MET A 73 -0.29 4.66 12.02
CA MET A 73 -0.81 3.38 12.49
C MET A 73 0.12 2.75 13.54
N ALA A 74 1.43 2.75 13.33
CA ALA A 74 2.37 2.24 14.33
C ALA A 74 2.23 2.99 15.66
N SER A 75 2.03 4.30 15.64
CA SER A 75 1.78 5.11 16.84
C SER A 75 0.46 4.74 17.54
N LEU A 76 -0.61 4.52 16.77
CA LEU A 76 -1.92 4.08 17.29
C LEU A 76 -1.82 2.71 17.96
N THR A 77 -1.24 1.73 17.26
CA THR A 77 -1.07 0.36 17.75
C THR A 77 -0.26 0.32 19.04
N ARG A 78 0.87 1.04 19.09
CA ARG A 78 1.70 1.13 20.31
C ARG A 78 0.95 1.74 21.48
N ARG A 79 0.26 2.88 21.28
CA ARG A 79 -0.51 3.54 22.35
C ARG A 79 -1.59 2.61 22.90
N SER A 80 -2.25 1.84 22.04
CA SER A 80 -3.23 0.85 22.48
C SER A 80 -2.59 -0.30 23.26
N GLY A 81 -1.37 -0.71 22.91
CA GLY A 81 -0.57 -1.67 23.69
C GLY A 81 -0.22 -1.15 25.09
N GLN A 82 0.31 0.07 25.17
CA GLN A 82 0.69 0.71 26.44
C GLN A 82 -0.50 0.90 27.39
N LEU A 83 -1.65 1.34 26.85
CA LEU A 83 -2.87 1.47 27.64
C LEU A 83 -3.32 0.12 28.23
N ARG A 84 -3.17 -0.96 27.46
CA ARG A 84 -3.50 -2.30 27.91
C ARG A 84 -2.60 -2.76 29.05
N GLU A 85 -1.29 -2.51 28.96
CA GLU A 85 -0.32 -2.84 30.01
C GLU A 85 -0.63 -2.07 31.31
N SER A 86 -1.05 -0.80 31.20
CA SER A 86 -1.38 0.03 32.38
C SER A 86 -2.72 -0.30 33.04
N ALA A 87 -3.65 -0.94 32.35
CA ALA A 87 -5.03 -1.13 32.83
C ALA A 87 -5.21 -2.28 33.83
N GLY A 88 -4.19 -3.12 34.05
CA GLY A 88 -4.26 -4.32 34.90
C GLY A 88 -5.13 -5.45 34.32
N VAL A 89 -6.37 -5.15 33.93
CA VAL A 89 -7.26 -6.02 33.16
C VAL A 89 -7.63 -5.32 31.85
N PRO A 90 -7.25 -5.86 30.69
CA PRO A 90 -7.61 -5.27 29.39
C PRO A 90 -9.13 -5.18 29.23
N PRO A 91 -9.70 -4.02 28.91
CA PRO A 91 -11.14 -3.90 28.64
C PRO A 91 -11.55 -4.64 27.35
N VAL A 92 -10.59 -4.94 26.47
CA VAL A 92 -10.81 -5.56 25.16
C VAL A 92 -9.68 -6.55 24.85
N PRO A 93 -9.97 -7.75 24.29
CA PRO A 93 -8.95 -8.69 23.83
C PRO A 93 -8.04 -8.11 22.73
N GLU A 94 -6.78 -8.54 22.69
CA GLU A 94 -5.80 -8.02 21.73
C GLU A 94 -6.23 -8.21 20.29
N ARG A 95 -6.69 -9.41 19.96
CA ARG A 95 -7.26 -9.75 18.65
C ARG A 95 -8.34 -8.76 18.21
N ALA A 96 -9.27 -8.41 19.09
CA ALA A 96 -10.35 -7.48 18.78
C ALA A 96 -9.82 -6.07 18.47
N GLN A 97 -8.84 -5.61 19.25
CA GLN A 97 -8.16 -4.34 19.02
C GLN A 97 -7.37 -4.36 17.70
N THR A 98 -6.68 -5.45 17.36
CA THR A 98 -5.96 -5.60 16.08
C THR A 98 -6.92 -5.55 14.90
N VAL A 99 -8.06 -6.23 14.97
CA VAL A 99 -9.08 -6.19 13.91
C VAL A 99 -9.63 -4.77 13.76
N ALA A 100 -9.92 -4.07 14.86
CA ALA A 100 -10.38 -2.69 14.80
C ALA A 100 -9.35 -1.73 14.19
N LEU A 101 -8.08 -1.87 14.55
CA LEU A 101 -6.99 -1.09 13.96
C LEU A 101 -6.79 -1.42 12.47
N ALA A 102 -6.88 -2.70 12.07
CA ALA A 102 -6.82 -3.08 10.67
C ALA A 102 -7.95 -2.42 9.85
N TRP A 103 -9.18 -2.42 10.38
CA TRP A 103 -10.30 -1.71 9.76
C TRP A 103 -10.11 -0.19 9.70
N SER A 104 -9.35 0.41 10.64
CA SER A 104 -9.05 1.84 10.56
C SER A 104 -8.20 2.22 9.34
N ALA A 105 -7.50 1.26 8.72
CA ALA A 105 -6.82 1.46 7.43
C ALA A 105 -7.80 1.67 6.25
N ALA A 106 -9.10 1.39 6.43
CA ALA A 106 -10.12 1.73 5.43
C ALA A 106 -10.26 3.25 5.25
N VAL A 107 -9.92 4.06 6.25
CA VAL A 107 -9.95 5.53 6.16
C VAL A 107 -8.96 6.06 5.12
N PRO A 108 -7.63 5.81 5.23
CA PRO A 108 -6.68 6.25 4.21
C PRO A 108 -6.92 5.56 2.86
N PHE A 109 -7.36 4.30 2.86
CA PHE A 109 -7.72 3.60 1.61
C PHE A 109 -8.87 4.28 0.87
N ALA A 110 -9.91 4.76 1.57
CA ALA A 110 -11.00 5.50 0.95
C ALA A 110 -10.53 6.80 0.28
N VAL A 111 -9.57 7.50 0.89
CA VAL A 111 -8.93 8.68 0.26
C VAL A 111 -8.14 8.28 -0.97
N GLY A 112 -7.38 7.18 -0.91
CA GLY A 112 -6.68 6.63 -2.07
C GLY A 112 -7.61 6.19 -3.20
N LEU A 113 -8.79 5.63 -2.89
CA LEU A 113 -9.83 5.28 -3.87
C LEU A 113 -10.45 6.52 -4.51
N ALA A 114 -10.72 7.57 -3.74
CA ALA A 114 -11.22 8.84 -4.27
C ALA A 114 -10.19 9.48 -5.22
N TRP A 115 -8.91 9.47 -4.84
CA TRP A 115 -7.82 9.91 -5.72
C TRP A 115 -7.72 9.03 -6.98
N PHE A 116 -7.83 7.70 -6.85
CA PHE A 116 -7.81 6.78 -7.99
C PHE A 116 -8.96 7.05 -8.97
N ALA A 117 -10.18 7.26 -8.46
CA ALA A 117 -11.34 7.58 -9.28
C ALA A 117 -11.15 8.91 -10.02
N TRP A 118 -10.65 9.94 -9.33
CA TRP A 118 -10.28 11.21 -9.94
C TRP A 118 -9.21 11.02 -11.03
N ALA A 119 -8.09 10.38 -10.70
CA ALA A 119 -6.98 10.15 -11.64
C ALA A 119 -7.41 9.35 -12.87
N SER A 120 -8.28 8.34 -12.70
CA SER A 120 -8.82 7.55 -13.80
C SER A 120 -9.75 8.38 -14.69
N LEU A 121 -10.64 9.18 -14.10
CA LEU A 121 -11.52 10.08 -14.86
C LEU A 121 -10.71 11.09 -15.66
N THR A 122 -9.74 11.73 -15.00
CA THR A 122 -8.84 12.71 -15.61
C THR A 122 -8.00 12.09 -16.72
N TYR A 123 -7.49 10.88 -16.54
CA TYR A 123 -6.78 10.12 -17.58
C TYR A 123 -7.64 9.90 -18.83
N HIS A 124 -8.93 9.58 -18.65
CA HIS A 124 -9.85 9.38 -19.78
C HIS A 124 -10.27 10.68 -20.47
N GLN A 125 -10.40 11.78 -19.72
CA GLN A 125 -10.78 13.08 -20.27
C GLN A 125 -9.60 13.79 -20.96
N GLN A 126 -8.38 13.55 -20.48
CA GLN A 126 -7.16 14.20 -20.94
C GLN A 126 -6.06 13.13 -21.12
N PRO A 127 -6.18 12.29 -22.17
CA PRO A 127 -5.17 11.29 -22.44
C PRO A 127 -3.81 11.95 -22.75
N PRO A 128 -2.69 11.27 -22.44
CA PRO A 128 -1.38 11.80 -22.75
C PRO A 128 -1.20 11.97 -24.27
N THR A 129 -0.32 12.90 -24.68
CA THR A 129 0.09 12.99 -26.09
C THR A 129 0.76 11.70 -26.57
N ALA A 130 0.95 11.54 -27.89
CA ALA A 130 1.65 10.37 -28.44
C ALA A 130 3.09 10.20 -27.90
N ALA A 131 3.74 11.29 -27.48
CA ALA A 131 5.06 11.28 -26.84
C ALA A 131 5.00 11.00 -25.32
N GLY A 132 3.81 11.11 -24.71
CA GLY A 132 3.60 10.96 -23.27
C GLY A 132 3.41 9.52 -22.82
N TYR A 133 3.48 9.29 -21.52
CA TYR A 133 3.30 7.98 -20.89
C TYR A 133 1.89 7.80 -20.30
N PRO A 134 1.25 6.62 -20.46
CA PRO A 134 1.67 5.46 -21.25
C PRO A 134 1.47 5.67 -22.77
N PHE A 135 2.18 4.91 -23.59
CA PHE A 135 2.17 5.02 -25.05
C PHE A 135 1.99 3.66 -25.75
N GLY A 136 1.72 3.71 -27.06
CA GLY A 136 1.56 2.52 -27.91
C GLY A 136 0.38 1.63 -27.50
N ASP A 137 0.50 0.33 -27.82
CA ASP A 137 -0.52 -0.68 -27.54
C ASP A 137 -0.42 -1.22 -26.11
N ALA A 138 -0.33 -0.32 -25.12
CA ALA A 138 -0.36 -0.70 -23.71
C ALA A 138 -1.62 -1.56 -23.44
N PRO A 139 -1.50 -2.75 -22.82
CA PRO A 139 -2.63 -3.65 -22.65
C PRO A 139 -3.82 -2.99 -21.96
N THR A 140 -5.04 -3.35 -22.37
CA THR A 140 -6.27 -2.88 -21.73
C THR A 140 -6.22 -3.13 -20.22
N GLY A 141 -6.45 -2.08 -19.44
CA GLY A 141 -6.41 -2.16 -17.98
C GLY A 141 -5.02 -1.95 -17.36
N TRP A 142 -3.97 -1.74 -18.15
CA TRP A 142 -2.63 -1.48 -17.62
C TRP A 142 -2.57 -0.18 -16.81
N ALA A 143 -3.01 0.95 -17.40
CA ALA A 143 -3.03 2.25 -16.73
C ALA A 143 -3.86 2.26 -15.43
N PRO A 144 -5.13 1.77 -15.40
CA PRO A 144 -5.89 1.74 -14.15
C PRO A 144 -5.27 0.79 -13.12
N ALA A 145 -4.61 -0.31 -13.52
CA ALA A 145 -3.89 -1.16 -12.57
C ALA A 145 -2.70 -0.42 -11.92
N VAL A 146 -1.93 0.35 -12.70
CA VAL A 146 -0.84 1.20 -12.18
C VAL A 146 -1.41 2.27 -11.23
N LEU A 147 -2.44 3.00 -11.65
CA LEU A 147 -3.08 4.02 -10.82
C LEU A 147 -3.63 3.42 -9.51
N PHE A 148 -4.28 2.26 -9.58
CA PHE A 148 -4.85 1.60 -8.41
C PHE A 148 -3.77 1.09 -7.47
N GLY A 149 -2.71 0.45 -8.00
CA GLY A 149 -1.60 -0.08 -7.21
C GLY A 149 -0.78 1.02 -6.54
N CYS A 150 -0.32 2.00 -7.32
CA CYS A 150 0.49 3.10 -6.79
C CYS A 150 -0.32 4.09 -5.96
N GLY A 151 -1.61 4.28 -6.25
CA GLY A 151 -2.52 5.16 -5.51
C GLY A 151 -3.23 4.44 -4.37
N ALA A 152 -4.34 3.77 -4.67
CA ALA A 152 -5.21 3.20 -3.65
C ALA A 152 -4.48 2.16 -2.76
N MET A 153 -3.81 1.17 -3.37
CA MET A 153 -3.17 0.10 -2.60
C MET A 153 -2.02 0.58 -1.72
N SER A 154 -1.23 1.57 -2.16
CA SER A 154 -0.16 2.14 -1.33
C SER A 154 -0.71 2.85 -0.08
N THR A 155 -1.85 3.55 -0.20
CA THR A 155 -2.53 4.17 0.95
C THR A 155 -3.11 3.18 1.95
N LEU A 156 -3.35 1.93 1.53
CA LEU A 156 -3.75 0.82 2.40
C LEU A 156 -2.54 0.11 3.02
N GLY A 157 -1.54 -0.19 2.20
CA GLY A 157 -0.36 -0.99 2.58
C GLY A 157 0.48 -0.32 3.65
N GLY A 158 0.72 0.99 3.55
CA GLY A 158 1.47 1.74 4.55
C GLY A 158 0.90 1.62 5.98
N PRO A 159 -0.36 1.98 6.21
CA PRO A 159 -1.02 1.79 7.51
C PRO A 159 -0.99 0.33 7.99
N LEU A 160 -1.25 -0.65 7.15
CA LEU A 160 -1.23 -2.07 7.56
C LEU A 160 0.17 -2.55 7.93
N LEU A 161 1.21 -2.09 7.23
CA LEU A 161 2.59 -2.31 7.64
C LEU A 161 2.87 -1.63 8.99
N GLY A 162 2.41 -0.40 9.19
CA GLY A 162 2.48 0.30 10.48
C GLY A 162 1.80 -0.48 11.62
N LEU A 163 0.67 -1.13 11.35
CA LEU A 163 0.00 -2.02 12.31
C LEU A 163 0.90 -3.20 12.69
N LEU A 164 1.47 -3.90 11.70
CA LEU A 164 2.39 -5.02 11.93
C LEU A 164 3.61 -4.58 12.76
N LEU A 165 4.26 -3.49 12.35
CA LEU A 165 5.42 -2.93 13.05
C LEU A 165 5.08 -2.53 14.49
N GLY A 166 3.93 -1.88 14.69
CA GLY A 166 3.47 -1.47 16.01
C GLY A 166 3.19 -2.64 16.96
N ARG A 167 2.90 -3.84 16.43
CA ARG A 167 2.73 -5.07 17.22
C ARG A 167 4.07 -5.69 17.59
N TRP A 168 4.93 -5.93 16.61
CA TRP A 168 6.15 -6.71 16.80
C TRP A 168 7.35 -5.90 17.28
N TRP A 169 7.40 -4.61 16.96
CA TRP A 169 8.50 -3.72 17.30
C TRP A 169 7.97 -2.38 17.84
N PRO A 170 7.50 -2.33 19.09
CA PRO A 170 6.83 -1.17 19.68
C PRO A 170 7.78 0.01 20.00
N ARG A 171 8.87 0.19 19.24
CA ARG A 171 9.77 1.35 19.35
C ARG A 171 9.30 2.45 18.38
N ARG A 172 9.35 3.71 18.83
CA ARG A 172 8.92 4.87 18.02
C ARG A 172 9.71 5.02 16.72
N SER A 173 11.01 4.73 16.76
CA SER A 173 11.93 4.90 15.64
C SER A 173 11.74 3.86 14.53
N VAL A 174 11.23 2.67 14.83
CA VAL A 174 11.17 1.57 13.84
C VAL A 174 10.30 1.93 12.64
N ALA A 175 9.13 2.53 12.87
CA ALA A 175 8.27 2.98 11.77
C ALA A 175 8.97 4.01 10.87
N ILE A 176 9.73 4.95 11.47
CA ILE A 176 10.46 5.98 10.72
C ILE A 176 11.59 5.34 9.90
N VAL A 177 12.39 4.48 10.52
CA VAL A 177 13.49 3.78 9.84
C VAL A 177 12.95 2.93 8.69
N VAL A 178 11.88 2.17 8.90
CA VAL A 178 11.24 1.38 7.83
C VAL A 178 10.73 2.27 6.71
N SER A 179 10.08 3.40 7.01
CA SER A 179 9.67 4.37 5.98
C SER A 179 10.86 4.90 5.16
N VAL A 180 11.98 5.24 5.80
CA VAL A 180 13.20 5.70 5.11
C VAL A 180 13.78 4.59 4.23
N VAL A 181 13.87 3.37 4.75
CA VAL A 181 14.36 2.21 3.99
C VAL A 181 13.47 1.93 2.79
N LEU A 182 12.14 2.03 2.94
CA LEU A 182 11.20 1.85 1.83
C LEU A 182 11.37 2.92 0.75
N VAL A 183 11.57 4.18 1.14
CA VAL A 183 11.83 5.28 0.19
C VAL A 183 13.14 5.04 -0.55
N ALA A 184 14.24 4.74 0.17
CA ALA A 184 15.53 4.48 -0.44
C ALA A 184 15.47 3.29 -1.40
N ALA A 185 14.83 2.20 -0.99
CA ALA A 185 14.63 1.03 -1.84
C ALA A 185 13.75 1.34 -3.06
N ALA A 186 12.68 2.12 -2.90
CA ALA A 186 11.85 2.54 -4.03
C ALA A 186 12.63 3.39 -5.04
N ILE A 187 13.47 4.33 -4.58
CA ILE A 187 14.34 5.15 -5.46
C ILE A 187 15.31 4.27 -6.25
N VAL A 188 15.95 3.29 -5.59
CA VAL A 188 16.90 2.38 -6.25
C VAL A 188 16.18 1.50 -7.28
N MET A 189 14.98 1.03 -6.94
CA MET A 189 14.27 0.02 -7.72
C MET A 189 13.27 0.61 -8.73
N GLN A 190 13.09 1.93 -8.82
CA GLN A 190 12.11 2.53 -9.74
C GLN A 190 12.43 2.37 -11.23
N GLY A 191 13.54 1.72 -11.60
CA GLY A 191 13.95 1.45 -12.98
C GLY A 191 15.02 2.38 -13.54
N LEU A 192 15.58 3.27 -12.69
CA LEU A 192 16.75 4.12 -13.03
C LEU A 192 17.98 3.28 -13.39
N VAL A 193 18.22 2.21 -12.64
CA VAL A 193 19.34 1.30 -12.86
C VAL A 193 18.88 0.18 -13.79
N ALA A 194 19.35 0.17 -15.04
CA ALA A 194 18.87 -0.75 -16.08
C ALA A 194 18.86 -2.24 -15.65
N PRO A 195 19.90 -2.78 -14.97
CA PRO A 195 19.88 -4.15 -14.45
C PRO A 195 18.75 -4.47 -13.46
N LEU A 196 18.25 -3.47 -12.73
CA LEU A 196 17.21 -3.67 -11.72
C LEU A 196 15.79 -3.64 -12.30
N ARG A 197 15.63 -3.27 -13.58
CA ARG A 197 14.31 -3.16 -14.21
C ARG A 197 13.53 -4.48 -14.19
N GLY A 198 14.19 -5.63 -14.33
CA GLY A 198 13.52 -6.94 -14.32
C GLY A 198 13.02 -7.38 -12.94
N VAL A 199 13.66 -6.89 -11.86
CA VAL A 199 13.36 -7.31 -10.47
C VAL A 199 12.59 -6.26 -9.68
N ARG A 200 12.30 -5.09 -10.26
CA ARG A 200 11.56 -4.01 -9.57
C ARG A 200 10.16 -4.40 -9.11
N THR A 201 9.53 -5.37 -9.76
CA THR A 201 8.16 -5.81 -9.44
C THR A 201 8.07 -6.47 -8.06
N PHE A 202 9.20 -6.90 -7.48
CA PHE A 202 9.29 -7.35 -6.08
C PHE A 202 9.12 -6.22 -5.07
N MET A 203 9.17 -4.95 -5.50
CA MET A 203 8.98 -3.83 -4.59
C MET A 203 7.50 -3.57 -4.32
N PRO A 204 7.13 -3.28 -3.06
CA PRO A 204 5.76 -2.90 -2.70
C PRO A 204 5.36 -1.52 -3.25
N PHE A 205 6.32 -0.75 -3.78
CA PHE A 205 6.09 0.44 -4.58
C PHE A 205 7.14 0.48 -5.71
N THR A 206 6.69 0.57 -6.96
CA THR A 206 7.58 0.70 -8.13
C THR A 206 6.93 1.60 -9.17
N TYR A 207 7.75 2.25 -9.98
CA TYR A 207 7.30 2.85 -11.23
C TYR A 207 7.21 1.80 -12.34
N TRP A 208 6.25 2.03 -13.22
CA TRP A 208 5.98 1.18 -14.38
C TRP A 208 6.48 1.80 -15.69
N GLY A 209 7.06 3.00 -15.60
CA GLY A 209 7.64 3.77 -16.69
C GLY A 209 7.63 5.26 -16.36
N GLY A 210 8.01 6.08 -17.33
CA GLY A 210 8.24 7.52 -17.16
C GLY A 210 9.33 8.05 -18.09
N PRO A 211 9.62 9.37 -18.04
CA PRO A 211 10.70 10.00 -18.82
C PRO A 211 12.05 9.64 -18.19
N PHE A 212 12.58 8.48 -18.57
CA PHE A 212 13.86 7.97 -18.06
C PHE A 212 15.00 8.15 -19.06
N GLY A 213 14.69 8.57 -20.27
CA GLY A 213 15.66 8.87 -21.30
C GLY A 213 16.22 7.66 -22.00
N VAL A 214 16.72 7.91 -23.21
CA VAL A 214 17.62 7.03 -23.96
C VAL A 214 18.80 7.87 -24.45
N GLU A 215 19.86 7.23 -24.92
CA GLU A 215 21.02 7.94 -25.46
C GLU A 215 20.60 8.91 -26.57
N GLY A 216 20.88 10.21 -26.38
CA GLY A 216 20.52 11.28 -27.31
C GLY A 216 19.09 11.85 -27.13
N ASP A 217 18.29 11.35 -26.19
CA ASP A 217 16.93 11.82 -25.90
C ASP A 217 16.57 11.57 -24.41
N ASP A 218 17.04 12.44 -23.52
CA ASP A 218 16.99 12.26 -22.06
C ASP A 218 15.57 12.26 -21.47
N MET A 219 14.58 12.76 -22.23
CA MET A 219 13.17 12.81 -21.79
C MET A 219 12.32 11.71 -22.41
N ARG A 220 12.93 10.80 -23.18
CA ARG A 220 12.21 9.73 -23.84
C ARG A 220 11.45 8.87 -22.84
N ALA A 221 10.15 8.75 -23.06
CA ALA A 221 9.30 7.92 -22.22
C ALA A 221 9.61 6.43 -22.41
N LEU A 222 9.77 5.72 -21.30
CA LEU A 222 9.92 4.26 -21.24
C LEU A 222 8.72 3.62 -20.56
N MET A 223 8.36 2.41 -20.97
CA MET A 223 7.49 1.50 -20.23
C MET A 223 8.27 0.25 -19.87
N PHE A 224 8.17 -0.16 -18.61
CA PHE A 224 9.00 -1.25 -18.09
C PHE A 224 8.26 -2.60 -18.06
N PRO A 225 9.00 -3.73 -18.15
CA PRO A 225 8.41 -5.07 -18.28
C PRO A 225 7.60 -5.51 -17.06
N GLY A 226 6.68 -6.45 -17.25
CA GLY A 226 5.84 -7.04 -16.19
C GLY A 226 4.36 -6.68 -16.27
N SER A 227 3.58 -7.23 -15.34
CA SER A 227 2.12 -7.06 -15.25
C SER A 227 1.74 -6.27 -14.00
N PRO A 228 1.20 -5.04 -14.16
CA PRO A 228 0.69 -4.26 -13.03
C PRO A 228 -0.58 -4.87 -12.42
N GLN A 229 -1.35 -5.65 -13.18
CA GLN A 229 -2.55 -6.34 -12.68
C GLN A 229 -2.17 -7.39 -11.63
N TRP A 230 -1.22 -8.27 -11.94
CA TRP A 230 -0.70 -9.24 -10.97
C TRP A 230 0.05 -8.57 -9.84
N TRP A 231 0.70 -7.43 -10.08
CA TRP A 231 1.32 -6.64 -9.03
C TRP A 231 0.30 -6.14 -8.00
N VAL A 232 -0.87 -5.66 -8.44
CA VAL A 232 -1.97 -5.28 -7.52
C VAL A 232 -2.42 -6.45 -6.65
N VAL A 233 -2.53 -7.65 -7.23
CA VAL A 233 -2.86 -8.87 -6.47
C VAL A 233 -1.77 -9.20 -5.45
N TYR A 234 -0.50 -9.06 -5.85
CA TYR A 234 0.65 -9.17 -4.95
C TYR A 234 0.59 -8.17 -3.78
N LEU A 235 0.30 -6.90 -4.04
CA LEU A 235 0.13 -5.87 -3.00
C LEU A 235 -1.01 -6.21 -2.04
N ALA A 236 -2.14 -6.71 -2.57
CA ALA A 236 -3.27 -7.15 -1.75
C ALA A 236 -2.87 -8.32 -0.83
N GLY A 237 -2.07 -9.26 -1.36
CA GLY A 237 -1.45 -10.33 -0.60
C GLY A 237 -0.58 -9.82 0.55
N LEU A 238 0.34 -8.87 0.28
CA LEU A 238 1.17 -8.23 1.30
C LEU A 238 0.35 -7.52 2.38
N CYS A 239 -0.69 -6.78 1.98
CA CYS A 239 -1.63 -6.14 2.91
C CYS A 239 -2.30 -7.19 3.83
N GLY A 240 -2.76 -8.30 3.26
CA GLY A 240 -3.33 -9.42 4.01
C GLY A 240 -2.33 -10.05 4.99
N LEU A 241 -1.09 -10.26 4.54
CA LEU A 241 -0.01 -10.79 5.37
C LEU A 241 0.33 -9.86 6.55
N CYS A 242 0.27 -8.54 6.37
CA CYS A 242 0.43 -7.59 7.47
C CYS A 242 -0.66 -7.77 8.54
N VAL A 243 -1.92 -7.94 8.13
CA VAL A 243 -3.04 -8.18 9.06
C VAL A 243 -2.88 -9.52 9.77
N VAL A 244 -2.57 -10.60 9.03
CA VAL A 244 -2.38 -11.93 9.61
C VAL A 244 -1.19 -11.95 10.56
N GLY A 245 -0.06 -11.36 10.18
CA GLY A 245 1.12 -11.25 11.04
C GLY A 245 0.85 -10.43 12.30
N ALA A 246 0.05 -9.36 12.21
CA ALA A 246 -0.38 -8.58 13.37
C ALA A 246 -1.33 -9.37 14.29
N LEU A 247 -2.23 -10.18 13.73
CA LEU A 247 -3.11 -11.07 14.50
C LEU A 247 -2.32 -12.21 15.16
N TRP A 248 -1.28 -12.71 14.49
CA TRP A 248 -0.44 -13.81 14.99
C TRP A 248 0.38 -13.46 16.22
N HIS A 249 0.56 -12.15 16.47
CA HIS A 249 1.19 -11.66 17.68
C HIS A 249 0.45 -12.15 18.94
N ASP A 250 -0.89 -12.18 18.90
CA ASP A 250 -1.73 -12.69 19.99
C ASP A 250 -1.70 -14.23 20.04
N PRO A 251 -1.13 -14.86 21.09
CA PRO A 251 -1.10 -16.32 21.22
C PRO A 251 -2.49 -16.95 21.18
N GLY A 252 -3.51 -16.27 21.72
CA GLY A 252 -4.90 -16.73 21.72
C GLY A 252 -5.55 -16.73 20.32
N ALA A 253 -4.96 -16.03 19.34
CA ALA A 253 -5.43 -16.01 17.97
C ALA A 253 -4.83 -17.14 17.08
N ARG A 254 -3.78 -17.84 17.56
CA ARG A 254 -3.00 -18.83 16.79
C ARG A 254 -3.73 -20.17 16.60
N SER A 255 -4.84 -20.11 15.87
CA SER A 255 -5.64 -21.28 15.49
C SER A 255 -5.09 -21.98 14.24
N ARG A 256 -5.47 -23.26 14.05
CA ARG A 256 -5.21 -23.99 12.78
C ARG A 256 -5.76 -23.25 11.56
N ARG A 257 -6.92 -22.62 11.70
CA ARG A 257 -7.54 -21.81 10.62
C ARG A 257 -6.66 -20.63 10.24
N LEU A 258 -6.15 -19.87 11.22
CA LEU A 258 -5.25 -18.74 10.93
C LEU A 258 -3.96 -19.21 10.25
N ARG A 259 -3.42 -20.38 10.64
CA ARG A 259 -2.24 -20.99 9.97
C ARG A 259 -2.49 -21.30 8.50
N LEU A 260 -3.63 -21.91 8.19
CA LEU A 260 -4.00 -22.21 6.81
C LEU A 260 -4.16 -20.92 6.00
N VAL A 261 -4.85 -19.91 6.55
CA VAL A 261 -5.00 -18.59 5.90
C VAL A 261 -3.64 -17.94 5.65
N ALA A 262 -2.72 -17.98 6.62
CA ALA A 262 -1.37 -17.45 6.46
C ALA A 262 -0.62 -18.16 5.33
N LEU A 263 -0.61 -19.49 5.33
CA LEU A 263 0.05 -20.28 4.30
C LEU A 263 -0.53 -20.02 2.90
N SER A 264 -1.86 -20.03 2.78
CA SER A 264 -2.54 -19.73 1.52
C SER A 264 -2.21 -18.31 1.02
N LEU A 265 -2.20 -17.31 1.92
CA LEU A 265 -1.82 -15.95 1.55
C LEU A 265 -0.35 -15.85 1.13
N VAL A 266 0.57 -16.54 1.80
CA VAL A 266 1.98 -16.58 1.38
C VAL A 266 2.11 -17.14 -0.03
N VAL A 267 1.52 -18.31 -0.28
CA VAL A 267 1.56 -18.95 -1.61
C VAL A 267 0.96 -18.03 -2.68
N LEU A 268 -0.23 -17.49 -2.43
CA LEU A 268 -0.90 -16.58 -3.37
C LEU A 268 -0.07 -15.33 -3.65
N THR A 269 0.53 -14.73 -2.61
CA THR A 269 1.35 -13.52 -2.74
C THR A 269 2.60 -13.80 -3.56
N VAL A 270 3.29 -14.91 -3.31
CA VAL A 270 4.47 -15.33 -4.07
C VAL A 270 4.11 -15.59 -5.53
N VAL A 271 3.05 -16.36 -5.79
CA VAL A 271 2.58 -16.64 -7.16
C VAL A 271 2.22 -15.36 -7.90
N ALA A 272 1.46 -14.45 -7.28
CA ALA A 272 1.11 -13.17 -7.88
C ALA A 272 2.34 -12.30 -8.16
N CYS A 273 3.34 -12.32 -7.29
CA CYS A 273 4.60 -11.60 -7.50
C CYS A 273 5.37 -12.16 -8.70
N LEU A 274 5.49 -13.49 -8.80
CA LEU A 274 6.12 -14.15 -9.93
C LEU A 274 5.36 -13.88 -11.24
N LEU A 275 4.03 -13.98 -11.23
CA LEU A 275 3.21 -13.64 -12.40
C LEU A 275 3.37 -12.16 -12.80
N SER A 276 3.52 -11.25 -11.83
CA SER A 276 3.80 -9.85 -12.11
C SER A 276 5.15 -9.65 -12.82
N ALA A 277 6.17 -10.41 -12.44
CA ALA A 277 7.48 -10.35 -13.06
C ALA A 277 7.54 -11.05 -14.44
N LEU A 278 6.80 -12.14 -14.62
CA LEU A 278 6.93 -13.05 -15.76
C LEU A 278 5.86 -12.85 -16.85
N THR A 279 4.83 -12.04 -16.62
CA THR A 279 3.75 -11.79 -17.60
C THR A 279 3.56 -10.30 -17.82
N GLY A 280 2.77 -9.91 -18.83
CA GLY A 280 2.53 -8.51 -19.17
C GLY A 280 3.47 -8.05 -20.27
N LEU A 281 4.21 -6.96 -20.07
CA LEU A 281 5.19 -6.49 -21.04
C LEU A 281 6.47 -7.33 -20.96
N ASP A 282 6.91 -7.92 -22.07
CA ASP A 282 8.06 -8.83 -22.09
C ASP A 282 9.41 -8.10 -21.95
N HIS A 283 9.50 -6.88 -22.47
CA HIS A 283 10.71 -6.07 -22.48
C HIS A 283 10.39 -4.60 -22.24
N THR A 284 11.43 -3.80 -22.00
CA THR A 284 11.26 -2.34 -21.89
C THR A 284 10.87 -1.78 -23.24
N LEU A 285 9.73 -1.11 -23.32
CA LEU A 285 9.32 -0.39 -24.51
C LEU A 285 9.87 1.03 -24.45
N VAL A 286 10.39 1.49 -25.58
CA VAL A 286 10.80 2.88 -25.80
C VAL A 286 9.71 3.53 -26.62
N ASN A 287 9.24 4.72 -26.24
CA ASN A 287 8.26 5.45 -27.04
C ASN A 287 8.80 5.59 -28.48
N PRO A 288 8.06 5.34 -29.57
CA PRO A 288 8.57 5.58 -30.92
C PRO A 288 8.69 7.07 -31.27
N VAL A 289 8.02 7.95 -30.55
CA VAL A 289 8.00 9.41 -30.79
C VAL A 289 9.09 10.12 -29.96
N PRO A 290 9.99 10.90 -30.60
CA PRO A 290 10.96 11.76 -29.92
C PRO A 290 10.36 12.82 -29.03
N THR A 291 11.03 13.07 -27.90
CA THR A 291 10.83 14.26 -27.09
C THR A 291 11.52 15.42 -27.81
N ARG A 292 10.72 16.26 -28.46
CA ARG A 292 11.22 17.43 -29.22
C ARG A 292 11.88 18.46 -28.33
#